data_AF-A0A5Q6RWN6-F1
#
_entry.id   AF-A0A5Q6RWN6-F1
#
_cell.length_a   1.000
_cell.length_b   1.000
_cell.length_c   1.000
_cell.angle_alpha   90.00
_cell.angle_beta   90.00
_cell.angle_gamma   90.00
#
_symmetry.space_group_name_H-M   'P 1'
#
loop_
_entity.id
_entity.type
_entity.pdbx_description
1 polymer ?
#
loop_
_entity_poly.entity_id
_entity_poly.type
_entity_poly.pdbx_seq_one_letter_code
_entity_poly.pdbx_strand_id
1 'polypeptide(L)'
;MPLGSESPRFLRLSDVADVLNVSERQVYALVRRGDLPAIRLGGRGVWRVEAEALEEFITHQYAAARDHIAAHPWVESEESRDEDVNADT
;
A
#
# COMPACT_ATOMS: atom_id res chain seq x y z
N MET A 1 -22.61 -22.93 5.84
CA MET A 1 -22.67 -21.69 6.63
C MET A 1 -21.94 -20.60 5.86
N PRO A 2 -22.58 -19.53 5.39
CA PRO A 2 -21.87 -18.32 5.04
C PRO A 2 -21.63 -17.51 6.32
N LEU A 3 -20.36 -17.25 6.65
CA LEU A 3 -20.01 -16.16 7.55
C LEU A 3 -20.31 -14.88 6.77
N GLY A 4 -21.30 -14.11 7.21
CA GLY A 4 -21.64 -12.85 6.58
C GLY A 4 -20.43 -11.92 6.59
N SER A 5 -19.82 -11.75 5.41
CA SER A 5 -18.87 -10.69 5.13
C SER A 5 -19.63 -9.36 5.11
N GLU A 6 -20.04 -8.87 6.27
CA GLU A 6 -20.72 -7.57 6.41
C GLU A 6 -19.71 -6.42 6.45
N SER A 7 -18.64 -6.50 5.65
CA SER A 7 -17.80 -5.33 5.39
C SER A 7 -18.63 -4.32 4.60
N PRO A 8 -18.71 -3.05 5.05
CA PRO A 8 -19.48 -2.04 4.34
C PRO A 8 -19.00 -1.95 2.90
N ARG A 9 -19.91 -2.12 1.92
CA ARG A 9 -19.57 -2.02 0.49
C ARG A 9 -18.88 -0.71 0.15
N PHE A 10 -19.20 0.35 0.89
CA PHE A 10 -18.62 1.68 0.70
C PHE A 10 -17.97 2.17 1.99
N LEU A 11 -16.65 2.31 1.95
CA LEU A 11 -15.79 2.80 3.01
C LEU A 11 -15.54 4.31 2.85
N ARG A 12 -15.35 5.01 3.97
CA ARG A 12 -14.94 6.43 3.97
C ARG A 12 -13.43 6.52 3.80
N LEU A 13 -12.94 7.69 3.41
CA LEU A 13 -11.49 7.93 3.35
C LEU A 13 -10.81 7.67 4.70
N SER A 14 -11.49 7.99 5.82
CA SER A 14 -11.01 7.68 7.17
C SER A 14 -10.91 6.18 7.41
N ASP A 15 -11.97 5.41 7.09
CA ASP A 15 -11.98 3.96 7.30
C ASP A 15 -10.91 3.27 6.43
N VAL A 16 -10.68 3.76 5.20
CA VAL A 16 -9.61 3.29 4.31
C VAL A 16 -8.23 3.62 4.86
N ALA A 17 -8.07 4.81 5.45
CA ALA A 17 -6.82 5.23 6.07
C ALA A 17 -6.45 4.32 7.25
N ASP A 18 -7.44 3.96 8.06
CA ASP A 18 -7.29 3.00 9.15
C ASP A 18 -6.90 1.60 8.65
N VAL A 19 -7.57 1.11 7.61
CA VAL A 19 -7.30 -0.23 7.03
C VAL A 19 -5.90 -0.33 6.43
N LEU A 20 -5.49 0.69 5.67
CA LEU A 20 -4.16 0.73 5.06
C LEU A 20 -3.06 1.20 6.03
N ASN A 21 -3.43 1.59 7.25
CA ASN A 21 -2.54 2.19 8.25
C ASN A 21 -1.74 3.39 7.70
N VAL A 22 -2.43 4.29 6.98
CA VAL A 22 -1.87 5.50 6.37
C VAL A 22 -2.65 6.74 6.78
N SER A 23 -2.15 7.93 6.45
CA SER A 23 -2.88 9.17 6.72
C SER A 23 -4.04 9.40 5.75
N GLU A 24 -5.14 10.02 6.21
CA GLU A 24 -6.28 10.41 5.35
C GLU A 24 -5.86 11.28 4.15
N ARG A 25 -4.84 12.13 4.34
CA ARG A 25 -4.28 12.96 3.28
C ARG A 25 -3.66 12.12 2.16
N GLN A 26 -3.03 11.00 2.52
CA GLN A 26 -2.44 10.07 1.57
C GLN A 26 -3.54 9.31 0.81
N VAL A 27 -4.58 8.86 1.49
CA VAL A 27 -5.76 8.25 0.84
C VAL A 27 -6.42 9.24 -0.13
N TYR A 28 -6.60 10.50 0.29
CA TYR A 28 -7.15 11.55 -0.56
C TYR A 28 -6.27 11.79 -1.80
N ALA A 29 -4.94 11.76 -1.66
CA ALA A 29 -4.03 11.90 -2.80
C ALA A 29 -4.16 10.73 -3.78
N LEU A 30 -4.31 9.50 -3.30
CA LEU A 30 -4.56 8.31 -4.14
C LEU A 30 -5.87 8.43 -4.91
N VAL A 31 -6.96 8.81 -4.23
CA VAL A 31 -8.26 9.06 -4.86
C VAL A 31 -8.18 10.18 -5.89
N ARG A 32 -7.46 11.27 -5.58
CA ARG A 32 -7.29 12.41 -6.48
C ARG A 32 -6.46 12.08 -7.72
N ARG A 33 -5.44 11.22 -7.58
CA ARG A 33 -4.65 10.72 -8.71
C ARG A 33 -5.42 9.70 -9.56
N GLY A 34 -6.42 9.05 -8.99
CA GLY A 34 -7.17 7.98 -9.62
C GLY A 34 -6.59 6.58 -9.36
N ASP A 35 -5.57 6.48 -8.51
CA ASP A 35 -4.95 5.21 -8.12
C ASP A 35 -5.92 4.36 -7.27
N LEU A 36 -6.81 5.02 -6.52
CA LEU A 36 -7.83 4.38 -5.70
C LEU A 36 -9.22 4.79 -6.22
N PRO A 37 -10.01 3.87 -6.80
CA PRO A 37 -11.33 4.17 -7.29
C PRO A 37 -12.26 4.63 -6.16
N ALA A 38 -12.79 5.84 -6.26
CA ALA A 38 -13.72 6.37 -5.29
C ALA A 38 -14.88 7.12 -5.97
N ILE A 39 -16.06 6.97 -5.39
CA ILE A 39 -17.27 7.68 -5.81
C ILE A 39 -17.47 8.93 -4.96
N ARG A 40 -17.81 10.04 -5.61
CA ARG A 40 -18.19 11.28 -4.94
C ARG A 40 -19.70 11.27 -4.69
N LEU A 41 -20.11 11.05 -3.44
CA LEU A 41 -21.51 11.02 -3.02
C LEU A 41 -21.99 12.42 -2.65
N GLY A 42 -22.80 13.01 -3.54
CA GLY A 42 -23.50 14.26 -3.33
C GLY A 42 -22.65 15.55 -3.44
N GLY A 43 -23.33 16.70 -3.39
CA GLY A 43 -22.72 18.02 -3.55
C GLY A 43 -21.80 18.47 -2.40
N ARG A 44 -21.74 17.72 -1.29
CA ARG A 44 -20.92 18.04 -0.11
C ARG A 44 -19.46 17.55 -0.17
N GLY A 45 -19.01 17.00 -1.30
CA GLY A 45 -17.59 16.60 -1.45
C GLY A 45 -17.21 15.35 -0.66
N VAL A 46 -18.19 14.50 -0.37
CA VAL A 46 -17.98 13.27 0.37
C VAL A 46 -17.50 12.19 -0.60
N TRP A 47 -16.32 11.63 -0.36
CA TRP A 47 -15.82 10.49 -1.13
C TRP A 47 -16.12 9.18 -0.40
N ARG A 48 -16.45 8.14 -1.17
CA ARG A 48 -16.51 6.76 -0.71
C ARG A 48 -15.69 5.88 -1.62
N VAL A 49 -14.96 4.96 -1.03
CA VAL A 49 -14.18 3.95 -1.71
C VAL A 49 -14.98 2.66 -1.61
N GLU A 50 -15.08 1.91 -2.70
CA GLU A 50 -15.70 0.58 -2.64
C GLU A 50 -14.73 -0.41 -1.98
N ALA A 51 -15.24 -1.30 -1.12
CA ALA A 51 -14.40 -2.28 -0.44
C ALA A 51 -13.66 -3.21 -1.43
N GLU A 52 -14.32 -3.58 -2.51
CA GLU A 52 -13.72 -4.38 -3.59
C GLU A 52 -12.60 -3.62 -4.32
N ALA A 53 -12.79 -2.32 -4.57
CA ALA A 53 -11.76 -1.48 -5.17
C ALA A 53 -10.53 -1.31 -4.27
N LEU A 54 -10.71 -1.28 -2.94
CA LEU A 54 -9.61 -1.27 -1.99
C LEU A 54 -8.82 -2.59 -2.04
N GLU A 55 -9.51 -3.72 -2.05
CA GLU A 55 -8.90 -5.06 -2.16
C GLU A 55 -8.12 -5.23 -3.48
N GLU A 56 -8.69 -4.74 -4.59
CA GLU A 56 -8.03 -4.74 -5.89
C GLU A 56 -6.75 -3.88 -5.86
N PHE A 57 -6.82 -2.69 -5.25
CA PHE A 57 -5.66 -1.82 -5.06
C PHE A 57 -4.56 -2.51 -4.23
N ILE A 58 -4.92 -3.15 -3.12
CA ILE A 58 -3.97 -3.90 -2.28
C ILE A 58 -3.30 -4.99 -3.11
N THR A 59 -4.08 -5.77 -3.87
CA THR A 59 -3.57 -6.84 -4.73
C THR A 59 -2.59 -6.31 -5.77
N HIS A 60 -2.92 -5.21 -6.43
CA HIS A 60 -2.04 -4.57 -7.41
C HIS A 60 -0.75 -4.05 -6.76
N GLN A 61 -0.83 -3.45 -5.57
CA GLN A 61 0.34 -3.00 -4.83
C GLN A 61 1.25 -4.16 -4.40
N TYR A 62 0.69 -5.31 -4.01
CA TYR A 62 1.47 -6.51 -3.74
C TYR A 62 2.18 -7.05 -4.99
N ALA A 63 1.50 -7.04 -6.15
CA ALA A 63 2.12 -7.43 -7.41
C ALA A 63 3.27 -6.46 -7.79
N ALA A 64 3.02 -5.15 -7.72
CA ALA A 64 4.04 -4.14 -7.98
C ALA A 64 5.22 -4.22 -7.00
N ALA A 65 4.95 -4.47 -5.71
CA ALA A 65 6.00 -4.67 -4.71
C ALA A 65 6.81 -5.93 -4.99
N ARG A 66 6.17 -7.03 -5.39
CA ARG A 66 6.85 -8.27 -5.79
C ARG A 66 7.76 -8.03 -7.00
N ASP A 67 7.27 -7.31 -8.01
CA ASP A 67 8.06 -6.96 -9.19
C ASP A 67 9.22 -6.03 -8.82
N HIS A 68 9.01 -5.09 -7.90
CA HIS A 68 10.06 -4.19 -7.41
C HIS A 68 11.15 -4.95 -6.62
N ILE A 69 10.78 -5.87 -5.75
CA ILE A 69 11.72 -6.73 -5.00
C ILE A 69 12.47 -7.68 -5.96
N ALA A 70 11.79 -8.22 -6.96
CA ALA A 70 12.41 -9.07 -7.97
C ALA A 70 13.38 -8.29 -8.88
N ALA A 71 13.04 -7.04 -9.22
CA ALA A 71 13.88 -6.15 -10.02
C ALA A 71 15.04 -5.53 -9.21
N HIS A 72 14.90 -5.42 -7.90
CA HIS A 72 15.94 -4.95 -6.99
C HIS A 72 16.15 -5.97 -5.86
N PRO A 73 16.86 -7.08 -6.15
CA PRO A 73 17.35 -7.96 -5.10
C PRO A 73 18.19 -7.09 -4.16
N TRP A 74 17.84 -7.07 -2.88
CA TRP A 74 18.70 -6.52 -1.85
C TRP A 74 20.02 -7.32 -1.90
N VAL A 75 21.04 -6.74 -2.54
CA VAL A 75 22.42 -7.17 -2.32
C VAL A 75 22.74 -6.62 -0.94
N GLU A 76 22.72 -7.48 0.08
CA GLU A 76 23.45 -7.23 1.30
C GLU A 76 24.89 -6.95 0.88
N SER A 77 25.32 -5.70 1.00
CA SER A 77 26.74 -5.36 0.94
C SER A 77 27.42 -5.91 2.20
N GLU A 78 27.54 -7.24 2.28
CA GLU A 78 28.50 -7.94 3.10
C GLU A 78 29.89 -7.78 2.46
N GLU A 79 30.42 -6.56 2.35
CA GLU A 79 31.85 -6.43 2.06
C GLU A 79 32.37 -5.05 2.48
N SER A 80 33.05 -5.02 3.64
CA SER A 80 34.35 -4.37 3.87
C SER A 80 34.52 -3.93 5.33
N ARG A 81 34.80 -4.89 6.23
CA ARG A 81 35.75 -4.67 7.33
C ARG A 81 36.32 -5.96 7.92
N ASP A 82 36.76 -6.87 7.07
CA ASP A 82 37.55 -8.04 7.48
C ASP A 82 38.72 -8.22 6.51
N GLU A 83 39.66 -7.27 6.43
CA GLU A 83 41.00 -7.54 5.86
C GLU A 83 42.01 -6.43 6.21
N ASP A 84 42.37 -6.29 7.49
CA ASP A 84 43.64 -5.65 7.87
C ASP A 84 44.16 -6.31 9.17
N VAL A 85 44.28 -7.64 9.13
CA VAL A 85 45.07 -8.40 10.11
C VAL A 85 46.30 -8.95 9.38
N ASN A 86 47.46 -8.38 9.72
CA ASN A 86 48.83 -8.87 9.53
C ASN A 86 49.37 -9.01 8.10
N ALA A 87 50.21 -8.04 7.71
CA ALA A 87 51.43 -8.32 6.97
C ALA A 87 52.63 -7.83 7.80
N ASP A 88 53.41 -8.82 8.23
CA ASP A 88 54.71 -8.76 8.90
C ASP A 88 55.79 -8.14 7.99
N THR A 89 56.49 -7.10 8.46
CA THR A 89 57.92 -6.78 8.25
C THR A 89 58.31 -5.56 9.09
#